data_AF-A0A7X9RXT7-F1
#
_entry.id   AF-A0A7X9RXT7-F1
#
_cell.length_a   1.000
_cell.length_b   1.000
_cell.length_c   1.000
_cell.angle_alpha   90.00
_cell.angle_beta   90.00
_cell.angle_gamma   90.00
#
_symmetry.space_group_name_H-M   'P 1'
#
loop_
_entity.id
_entity.type
_entity.pdbx_description
1 polymer ?
#
loop_
_entity_poly.entity_id
_entity_poly.type
_entity_poly.pdbx_seq_one_letter_code
_entity_poly.pdbx_strand_id
1 'polypeptide(L)'
;MILNKKLFVLLLILSSFVTQITAQDTNDTSTFLNKKRVMATYNLNNILGDEYSNLQAFKYDYTLGMDEKSLKNKYKTSVSEASLQVNLLELKDAIEVELRTAKMYGIDVFKVKYNIFGSDKYKHSFKKLLALTIQIAEEKNIDFSFCVDVFFPKNKKYKYTHEQLFSIVSNELGQIYGTTKMSEKWLRDTQGRIVLFTGNTKNIINYTRPDGAQKLNKKDIKTIKTFFDDLNDKSKLNIVPVYHVQTYKEDIQDEIIFHFDAVTHSFSFLKNLNDFKKLKEKFTSNNVKFFPHIYLNYMPNSFIHKESGRKVYVHKKYSIDDTYLLAYTPSGTQKFRELLDISFTSEIELLNLSSWNLYNQSNNLNPEIHNGYALSALLGYYTKLWEGKFDKVDEEMTYVAFRNLNREEVNNEKKFTVRNKVNSYDEEGLIEIVTLLNYPAKVYVNNKYLGDAKGGIDAFYIKKEGEMKINVKVKREGKKVIDFTSPKTFTGHKYKFDPLVYITSSIDDKKSLELSDIILNSELSSMGVRFLLSDEGKAQWKTMAQVYFIANRKAILQYGDQPEVYKKIRDKNYEKFKLQIKKILNEFEYKIWEELENDRINEKGLEEDFMEQDNGLKGYNILE
;
A
#
# COMPACT_ATOMS: atom_id res chain seq x y z
N MET A 1 -41.13 -65.39 -1.31
CA MET A 1 -40.30 -65.03 -2.48
C MET A 1 -40.57 -63.58 -2.95
N ILE A 2 -40.64 -62.60 -2.05
CA ILE A 2 -41.00 -61.19 -2.35
C ILE A 2 -40.04 -60.17 -1.68
N LEU A 3 -38.95 -60.63 -1.04
CA LEU A 3 -38.02 -59.71 -0.35
C LEU A 3 -36.84 -59.22 -1.20
N ASN A 4 -36.57 -59.80 -2.38
CA ASN A 4 -35.34 -59.50 -3.14
C ASN A 4 -35.45 -58.43 -4.23
N LYS A 5 -36.65 -57.92 -4.56
CA LYS A 5 -36.79 -56.90 -5.61
C LYS A 5 -36.67 -55.45 -5.12
N LYS A 6 -37.00 -55.17 -3.85
CA LYS A 6 -36.90 -53.80 -3.31
C LYS A 6 -35.47 -53.40 -2.91
N LEU A 7 -34.62 -54.35 -2.53
CA LEU A 7 -33.22 -54.08 -2.21
C LEU A 7 -32.40 -53.74 -3.47
N PHE A 8 -32.74 -54.35 -4.60
CA PHE A 8 -32.04 -54.12 -5.87
C PHE A 8 -32.36 -52.74 -6.49
N VAL A 9 -33.60 -52.25 -6.31
CA VAL A 9 -34.00 -50.90 -6.77
C VAL A 9 -33.40 -49.80 -5.89
N LEU A 10 -33.22 -50.06 -4.58
CA LEU A 10 -32.56 -49.09 -3.68
C LEU A 10 -31.06 -48.94 -4.00
N LEU A 11 -30.38 -50.03 -4.39
CA LEU A 11 -28.97 -50.01 -4.82
C LEU A 11 -28.75 -49.30 -6.16
N LEU A 12 -29.72 -49.39 -7.09
CA LEU A 12 -29.66 -48.70 -8.39
C LEU A 12 -29.95 -47.19 -8.31
N ILE A 13 -30.76 -46.74 -7.34
CA ILE A 13 -31.00 -45.31 -7.12
C ILE A 13 -29.81 -44.67 -6.38
N LEU A 14 -29.12 -45.41 -5.51
CA LEU A 14 -27.90 -44.94 -4.85
C LEU A 14 -26.66 -44.90 -5.77
N SER A 15 -26.63 -45.66 -6.86
CA SER A 15 -25.55 -45.59 -7.87
C SER A 15 -25.72 -44.46 -8.89
N SER A 16 -26.86 -43.74 -8.86
CA SER A 16 -27.17 -42.66 -9.82
C SER A 16 -26.78 -41.26 -9.32
N PHE A 17 -26.21 -41.15 -8.11
CA PHE A 17 -25.63 -39.93 -7.53
C PHE A 17 -24.10 -40.05 -7.33
N VAL A 18 -23.42 -40.76 -8.22
CA VAL A 18 -21.98 -40.54 -8.40
C VAL A 18 -21.87 -39.23 -9.16
N THR A 19 -21.67 -38.12 -8.43
CA THR A 19 -21.09 -36.93 -9.03
C THR A 19 -19.87 -37.40 -9.80
N GLN A 20 -19.88 -37.20 -11.12
CA GLN A 20 -18.66 -37.20 -11.89
C GLN A 20 -17.80 -36.09 -11.28
N ILE A 21 -16.99 -36.45 -10.28
CA ILE A 21 -15.72 -35.80 -10.04
C ILE A 21 -14.98 -36.08 -11.33
N THR A 22 -15.17 -35.20 -12.32
CA THR A 22 -14.15 -35.02 -13.34
C THR A 22 -12.91 -34.74 -12.52
N ALA A 23 -12.01 -35.72 -12.44
CA ALA A 23 -10.61 -35.42 -12.26
C ALA A 23 -10.33 -34.41 -13.37
N GLN A 24 -10.38 -33.12 -13.03
CA GLN A 24 -9.68 -32.14 -13.82
C GLN A 24 -8.27 -32.70 -13.86
N ASP A 25 -7.80 -33.01 -15.06
CA ASP A 25 -6.39 -33.05 -15.34
C ASP A 25 -5.83 -31.76 -14.77
N THR A 26 -5.34 -31.82 -13.54
CA THR A 26 -4.42 -30.84 -13.01
C THR A 26 -3.19 -31.06 -13.85
N ASN A 27 -3.14 -30.39 -15.01
CA ASN A 27 -1.89 -30.01 -15.62
C ASN A 27 -1.05 -29.51 -14.46
N ASP A 28 -0.07 -30.32 -14.07
CA ASP A 28 0.75 -30.15 -12.89
C ASP A 28 1.65 -28.95 -13.14
N THR A 29 1.06 -27.75 -13.07
CA THR A 29 1.79 -26.50 -13.12
C THR A 29 2.51 -26.40 -11.79
N SER A 30 3.73 -26.92 -11.75
CA SER A 30 4.64 -26.84 -10.61
C SER A 30 4.51 -25.47 -9.94
N THR A 31 4.23 -25.45 -8.63
CA THR A 31 4.11 -24.21 -7.88
C THR A 31 5.48 -23.52 -7.81
N PHE A 32 5.49 -22.19 -7.89
CA PHE A 32 6.72 -21.41 -7.74
C PHE A 32 6.94 -21.00 -6.28
N LEU A 33 5.87 -20.69 -5.53
CA LEU A 33 5.93 -20.42 -4.10
C LEU A 33 5.34 -21.57 -3.28
N ASN A 34 5.89 -21.77 -2.08
CA ASN A 34 5.39 -22.79 -1.14
C ASN A 34 3.98 -22.51 -0.61
N LYS A 35 3.56 -21.24 -0.59
CA LYS A 35 2.19 -20.85 -0.27
C LYS A 35 1.83 -19.55 -0.97
N LYS A 36 0.53 -19.34 -1.18
CA LYS A 36 -0.04 -18.09 -1.67
C LYS A 36 0.33 -16.92 -0.75
N ARG A 37 0.54 -15.74 -1.35
CA ARG A 37 1.13 -14.56 -0.69
C ARG A 37 0.54 -13.24 -1.16
N VAL A 38 0.47 -12.29 -0.23
CA VAL A 38 0.15 -10.89 -0.55
C VAL A 38 1.34 -10.04 -0.17
N MET A 39 1.95 -9.47 -1.19
CA MET A 39 3.13 -8.63 -1.09
C MET A 39 2.75 -7.17 -1.28
N ALA A 40 3.40 -6.28 -0.55
CA ALA A 40 3.26 -4.84 -0.75
C ALA A 40 4.61 -4.17 -0.97
N THR A 41 4.65 -3.18 -1.85
CA THR A 41 5.81 -2.31 -1.98
C THR A 41 5.97 -1.50 -0.70
N TYR A 42 7.18 -1.50 -0.14
CA TYR A 42 7.49 -0.90 1.15
C TYR A 42 8.66 0.10 1.04
N ASN A 43 8.53 1.23 1.73
CA ASN A 43 9.57 2.21 1.90
C ASN A 43 10.07 2.19 3.35
N LEU A 44 11.30 1.74 3.53
CA LEU A 44 11.98 1.61 4.83
C LEU A 44 12.07 2.92 5.60
N ASN A 45 11.98 4.07 4.92
CA ASN A 45 12.13 5.36 5.59
C ASN A 45 10.77 6.01 5.95
N ASN A 46 9.65 5.39 5.59
CA ASN A 46 8.31 5.88 5.93
C ASN A 46 7.73 5.07 7.12
N ILE A 47 8.55 4.82 8.14
CA ILE A 47 8.21 4.08 9.36
C ILE A 47 7.90 5.04 10.51
N LEU A 48 7.16 4.61 11.53
CA LEU A 48 6.87 5.40 12.74
C LEU A 48 8.08 5.53 13.71
N GLY A 49 9.31 5.62 13.19
CA GLY A 49 10.55 5.69 14.01
C GLY A 49 11.01 7.11 14.30
N ASP A 50 11.87 7.31 15.29
CA ASP A 50 12.62 8.55 15.57
C ASP A 50 13.81 8.70 14.62
N GLU A 51 14.63 7.66 14.55
CA GLU A 51 15.78 7.56 13.69
C GLU A 51 15.39 7.08 12.29
N TYR A 52 15.84 7.77 11.24
CA TYR A 52 15.63 7.41 9.83
C TYR A 52 14.19 7.48 9.31
N SER A 53 13.26 8.04 10.08
CA SER A 53 11.87 8.23 9.67
C SER A 53 11.63 9.53 8.92
N ASN A 54 10.69 9.47 7.99
CA ASN A 54 10.06 10.60 7.34
C ASN A 54 8.53 10.60 7.57
N LEU A 55 8.02 9.81 8.54
CA LEU A 55 6.58 9.77 8.79
C LEU A 55 6.04 11.13 9.27
N GLN A 56 6.89 11.95 9.90
CA GLN A 56 6.52 13.32 10.26
C GLN A 56 6.10 14.16 9.06
N ALA A 57 6.69 13.94 7.89
CA ALA A 57 6.29 14.64 6.67
C ALA A 57 4.88 14.26 6.17
N PHE A 58 4.23 13.31 6.85
CA PHE A 58 2.85 12.88 6.66
C PHE A 58 1.96 13.17 7.89
N LYS A 59 2.44 13.95 8.87
CA LYS A 59 1.57 14.59 9.89
C LYS A 59 0.72 15.67 9.22
N TYR A 60 -0.41 16.00 9.84
CA TYR A 60 -1.35 17.02 9.33
C TYR A 60 -0.65 18.35 9.01
N ASP A 61 0.21 18.86 9.90
CA ASP A 61 0.86 20.16 9.73
C ASP A 61 1.74 20.25 8.47
N TYR A 62 2.30 19.11 8.02
CA TYR A 62 3.18 19.02 6.85
C TYR A 62 2.46 18.52 5.58
N THR A 63 1.13 18.43 5.63
CA THR A 63 0.27 17.93 4.55
C THR A 63 -0.91 18.90 4.36
N LEU A 64 -2.10 18.56 4.84
CA LEU A 64 -3.32 19.36 4.76
C LEU A 64 -3.27 20.65 5.60
N GLY A 65 -2.39 20.74 6.59
CA GLY A 65 -2.19 21.94 7.42
C GLY A 65 -1.18 22.95 6.87
N MET A 66 -0.42 22.61 5.83
CA MET A 66 0.69 23.43 5.31
C MET A 66 0.20 24.57 4.39
N ASP A 67 0.66 25.81 4.57
CA ASP A 67 0.32 26.91 3.63
C ASP A 67 0.74 26.57 2.18
N GLU A 68 -0.05 26.97 1.19
CA GLU A 68 0.22 26.76 -0.25
C GLU A 68 1.60 27.27 -0.65
N LYS A 69 2.04 28.40 -0.09
CA LYS A 69 3.37 28.99 -0.33
C LYS A 69 4.52 28.10 0.15
N SER A 70 4.23 27.13 1.02
CA SER A 70 5.22 26.21 1.60
C SER A 70 5.30 24.87 0.87
N LEU A 71 4.54 24.67 -0.21
CA LEU A 71 4.51 23.45 -1.02
C LEU A 71 5.82 23.30 -1.83
N LYS A 72 6.89 22.82 -1.19
CA LYS A 72 8.22 22.63 -1.79
C LYS A 72 8.26 21.47 -2.80
N ASN A 73 7.68 21.63 -4.00
CA ASN A 73 7.50 20.62 -5.09
C ASN A 73 6.43 19.56 -4.90
N LYS A 74 5.94 19.40 -3.68
CA LYS A 74 5.13 18.25 -3.32
C LYS A 74 3.79 18.72 -2.82
N TYR A 75 2.73 18.17 -3.40
CA TYR A 75 1.39 18.27 -2.88
C TYR A 75 1.03 16.98 -2.14
N LYS A 76 1.08 17.03 -0.80
CA LYS A 76 0.80 15.86 0.04
C LYS A 76 -0.54 16.06 0.72
N THR A 77 -1.43 15.09 0.52
CA THR A 77 -2.74 15.07 1.14
C THR A 77 -2.91 13.89 2.09
N SER A 78 -2.22 12.76 1.88
CA SER A 78 -2.29 11.61 2.79
C SER A 78 -1.72 11.90 4.18
N VAL A 79 -2.55 11.75 5.21
CA VAL A 79 -2.18 11.91 6.63
C VAL A 79 -2.26 10.56 7.31
N SER A 80 -1.12 9.98 7.71
CA SER A 80 -1.08 8.67 8.35
C SER A 80 -1.87 8.68 9.66
N GLU A 81 -2.74 7.68 9.89
CA GLU A 81 -3.48 7.59 11.16
C GLU A 81 -2.53 7.36 12.35
N ALA A 82 -1.45 6.60 12.15
CA ALA A 82 -0.45 6.35 13.19
C ALA A 82 0.16 7.65 13.73
N SER A 83 0.31 8.68 12.88
CA SER A 83 0.82 9.99 13.26
C SER A 83 -0.12 10.82 14.14
N LEU A 84 -1.38 10.40 14.30
CA LEU A 84 -2.39 11.06 15.15
C LEU A 84 -2.40 10.53 16.59
N GLN A 85 -1.81 9.36 16.80
CA GLN A 85 -1.93 8.62 18.06
C GLN A 85 -0.75 8.85 18.99
N VAL A 86 0.46 8.73 18.45
CA VAL A 86 1.73 8.86 19.16
C VAL A 86 2.68 9.71 18.34
N ASN A 87 3.69 10.27 18.99
CA ASN A 87 4.86 10.78 18.30
C ASN A 87 5.74 9.62 17.78
N LEU A 88 6.98 9.92 17.40
CA LEU A 88 7.89 8.91 16.89
C LEU A 88 8.21 7.87 17.97
N LEU A 89 8.16 6.58 17.61
CA LEU A 89 8.60 5.47 18.45
C LEU A 89 10.10 5.25 18.27
N GLU A 90 10.71 4.54 19.21
CA GLU A 90 12.05 4.01 18.99
C GLU A 90 12.06 3.11 17.74
N LEU A 91 13.10 3.21 16.92
CA LEU A 91 13.18 2.54 15.61
C LEU A 91 12.78 1.04 15.61
N LYS A 92 13.18 0.27 16.62
CA LYS A 92 12.85 -1.17 16.70
C LYS A 92 11.36 -1.42 16.92
N ASP A 93 10.75 -0.62 17.78
CA ASP A 93 9.31 -0.67 18.09
C ASP A 93 8.50 -0.25 16.86
N ALA A 94 8.95 0.80 16.17
CA ALA A 94 8.35 1.23 14.91
C ALA A 94 8.33 0.12 13.85
N ILE A 95 9.44 -0.61 13.70
CA ILE A 95 9.55 -1.74 12.79
C ILE A 95 8.59 -2.87 13.19
N GLU A 96 8.53 -3.23 14.48
CA GLU A 96 7.60 -4.25 14.96
C GLU A 96 6.14 -3.88 14.66
N VAL A 97 5.76 -2.63 14.96
CA VAL A 97 4.43 -2.08 14.67
C VAL A 97 4.11 -2.17 13.18
N GLU A 98 5.03 -1.77 12.30
CA GLU A 98 4.83 -1.83 10.85
C GLU A 98 4.58 -3.26 10.36
N LEU A 99 5.35 -4.24 10.84
CA LEU A 99 5.21 -5.65 10.46
C LEU A 99 3.89 -6.25 10.97
N ARG A 100 3.54 -6.01 12.24
CA ARG A 100 2.29 -6.52 12.84
C ARG A 100 1.07 -5.88 12.19
N THR A 101 1.14 -4.60 11.90
CA THR A 101 0.04 -3.89 11.24
C THR A 101 -0.12 -4.38 9.80
N ALA A 102 0.95 -4.54 9.02
CA ALA A 102 0.83 -5.12 7.68
C ALA A 102 0.20 -6.53 7.70
N LYS A 103 0.59 -7.37 8.67
CA LYS A 103 -0.02 -8.69 8.91
C LYS A 103 -1.52 -8.62 9.21
N MET A 104 -1.93 -7.70 10.07
CA MET A 104 -3.35 -7.46 10.36
C MET A 104 -4.15 -7.10 9.10
N TYR A 105 -3.50 -6.55 8.08
CA TYR A 105 -4.11 -6.10 6.82
C TYR A 105 -4.05 -7.17 5.72
N GLY A 106 -3.58 -8.37 6.06
CA GLY A 106 -3.42 -9.47 5.12
C GLY A 106 -2.21 -9.32 4.21
N ILE A 107 -1.23 -8.48 4.55
CA ILE A 107 0.07 -8.42 3.86
C ILE A 107 1.06 -9.28 4.64
N ASP A 108 1.78 -10.13 3.93
CA ASP A 108 2.78 -11.02 4.54
C ASP A 108 4.16 -10.98 3.88
N VAL A 109 4.33 -10.13 2.87
CA VAL A 109 5.64 -9.87 2.25
C VAL A 109 5.84 -8.38 2.02
N PHE A 110 7.03 -7.87 2.33
CA PHE A 110 7.46 -6.55 1.87
C PHE A 110 8.43 -6.67 0.71
N LYS A 111 8.10 -5.96 -0.39
CA LYS A 111 9.00 -5.73 -1.51
C LYS A 111 9.67 -4.38 -1.34
N VAL A 112 10.98 -4.39 -1.13
CA VAL A 112 11.76 -3.17 -0.87
C VAL A 112 12.60 -2.82 -2.10
N LYS A 113 12.41 -1.62 -2.63
CA LYS A 113 13.12 -1.16 -3.82
C LYS A 113 14.56 -0.75 -3.50
N TYR A 114 15.52 -1.39 -4.16
CA TYR A 114 16.93 -1.06 -4.07
C TYR A 114 17.43 -0.41 -5.36
N ASN A 115 17.95 0.83 -5.27
CA ASN A 115 18.60 1.48 -6.39
C ASN A 115 20.09 1.13 -6.43
N ILE A 116 20.51 0.37 -7.45
CA ILE A 116 21.90 -0.10 -7.58
C ILE A 116 22.92 1.04 -7.71
N PHE A 117 22.50 2.18 -8.27
CA PHE A 117 23.34 3.38 -8.42
C PHE A 117 22.88 4.51 -7.48
N GLY A 118 22.30 4.18 -6.33
CA GLY A 118 22.08 5.15 -5.27
C GLY A 118 23.39 5.68 -4.67
N SER A 119 23.33 6.79 -3.96
CA SER A 119 24.48 7.34 -3.22
C SER A 119 24.94 6.39 -2.11
N ASP A 120 26.19 6.49 -1.67
CA ASP A 120 26.72 5.64 -0.60
C ASP A 120 25.94 5.78 0.70
N LYS A 121 25.50 7.02 1.03
CA LYS A 121 24.60 7.29 2.16
C LYS A 121 23.29 6.51 2.04
N TYR A 122 22.64 6.54 0.87
CA TYR A 122 21.41 5.76 0.62
C TYR A 122 21.67 4.26 0.79
N LYS A 123 22.73 3.74 0.17
CA LYS A 123 23.06 2.31 0.22
C LYS A 123 23.35 1.84 1.64
N HIS A 124 24.09 2.63 2.41
CA HIS A 124 24.40 2.33 3.81
C HIS A 124 23.12 2.31 4.66
N SER A 125 22.31 3.37 4.61
CA SER A 125 21.05 3.43 5.36
C SER A 125 20.09 2.31 4.96
N PHE A 126 19.97 2.02 3.66
CA PHE A 126 19.13 0.93 3.16
C PHE A 126 19.54 -0.42 3.76
N LYS A 127 20.83 -0.78 3.68
CA LYS A 127 21.36 -2.05 4.19
C LYS A 127 21.17 -2.16 5.70
N LYS A 128 21.43 -1.09 6.45
CA LYS A 128 21.23 -1.01 7.90
C LYS A 128 19.77 -1.23 8.28
N LEU A 129 18.85 -0.46 7.69
CA LEU A 129 17.41 -0.54 8.01
C LEU A 129 16.80 -1.87 7.59
N LEU A 130 17.14 -2.40 6.41
CA LEU A 130 16.63 -3.69 5.95
C LEU A 130 17.11 -4.84 6.84
N ALA A 131 18.40 -4.83 7.22
CA ALA A 131 18.94 -5.83 8.13
C ALA A 131 18.25 -5.78 9.50
N LEU A 132 18.06 -4.59 10.07
CA LEU A 132 17.33 -4.42 11.32
C LEU A 132 15.87 -4.88 11.19
N THR A 133 15.21 -4.57 10.07
CA THR A 133 13.81 -4.98 9.82
C THR A 133 13.66 -6.50 9.83
N ILE A 134 14.56 -7.21 9.14
CA ILE A 134 14.58 -8.68 9.11
C ILE A 134 14.90 -9.25 10.49
N GLN A 135 15.91 -8.70 11.18
CA GLN A 135 16.27 -9.11 12.54
C GLN A 135 15.09 -9.00 13.51
N ILE A 136 14.33 -7.91 13.48
CA ILE A 136 13.14 -7.74 14.34
C ILE A 136 12.07 -8.78 13.99
N ALA A 137 11.85 -9.08 12.71
CA ALA A 137 10.91 -10.13 12.32
C ALA A 137 11.32 -11.52 12.83
N GLU A 138 12.62 -11.80 12.93
CA GLU A 138 13.16 -13.03 13.53
C GLU A 138 13.02 -13.04 15.06
N GLU A 139 13.56 -12.02 15.73
CA GLU A 139 13.56 -11.90 17.20
C GLU A 139 12.15 -11.91 17.79
N LYS A 140 11.19 -11.28 17.11
CA LYS A 140 9.78 -11.20 17.53
C LYS A 140 8.91 -12.33 16.96
N ASN A 141 9.52 -13.30 16.26
CA ASN A 141 8.86 -14.44 15.63
C ASN A 141 7.62 -14.04 14.79
N ILE A 142 7.76 -13.00 13.97
CA ILE A 142 6.68 -12.55 13.08
C ILE A 142 6.79 -13.37 11.79
N ASP A 143 5.74 -14.13 11.43
CA ASP A 143 5.65 -14.83 10.14
C ASP A 143 5.54 -13.80 9.00
N PHE A 144 6.66 -13.28 8.53
CA PHE A 144 6.73 -12.23 7.52
C PHE A 144 7.92 -12.50 6.61
N SER A 145 7.78 -12.23 5.31
CA SER A 145 8.86 -12.39 4.35
C SER A 145 9.28 -11.06 3.71
N PHE A 146 10.49 -11.05 3.16
CA PHE A 146 11.06 -9.87 2.51
C PHE A 146 11.59 -10.23 1.14
N CYS A 147 11.56 -9.25 0.23
CA CYS A 147 12.13 -9.39 -1.09
C CYS A 147 12.70 -8.05 -1.57
N VAL A 148 13.75 -8.11 -2.37
CA VAL A 148 14.36 -6.93 -2.98
C VAL A 148 13.84 -6.76 -4.41
N ASP A 149 13.49 -5.52 -4.77
CA ASP A 149 13.26 -5.08 -6.15
C ASP A 149 14.48 -4.29 -6.63
N VAL A 150 15.39 -4.96 -7.36
CA VAL A 150 16.62 -4.35 -7.87
C VAL A 150 16.28 -3.48 -9.06
N PHE A 151 16.40 -2.18 -8.85
CA PHE A 151 16.05 -1.17 -9.81
C PHE A 151 17.27 -0.61 -10.51
N PHE A 152 17.25 -0.67 -11.84
CA PHE A 152 18.27 -0.10 -12.71
C PHE A 152 17.78 1.27 -13.22
N PRO A 153 18.17 2.40 -12.60
CA PRO A 153 17.75 3.72 -13.05
C PRO A 153 18.24 4.00 -14.47
N LYS A 154 17.67 5.01 -15.13
CA LYS A 154 18.21 5.46 -16.42
C LYS A 154 19.41 6.36 -16.16
N ASN A 155 20.57 6.01 -16.67
CA ASN A 155 21.76 6.85 -16.58
C ASN A 155 22.42 6.90 -17.97
N LYS A 156 22.61 8.12 -18.47
CA LYS A 156 23.15 8.38 -19.81
C LYS A 156 24.65 8.67 -19.80
N LYS A 157 25.23 8.94 -18.63
CA LYS A 157 26.62 9.41 -18.50
C LYS A 157 27.61 8.26 -18.34
N TYR A 158 27.22 7.22 -17.62
CA TYR A 158 28.11 6.12 -17.28
C TYR A 158 27.79 4.88 -18.12
N LYS A 159 28.84 4.26 -18.66
CA LYS A 159 28.81 3.00 -19.37
C LYS A 159 29.70 2.02 -18.62
N TYR A 160 29.29 0.77 -18.56
CA TYR A 160 30.00 -0.28 -17.86
C TYR A 160 30.20 -1.46 -18.80
N THR A 161 31.33 -2.15 -18.68
CA THR A 161 31.43 -3.49 -19.26
C THR A 161 30.46 -4.42 -18.53
N HIS A 162 30.12 -5.56 -19.15
CA HIS A 162 29.30 -6.59 -18.50
C HIS A 162 29.88 -7.01 -17.15
N GLU A 163 31.20 -7.22 -17.07
CA GLU A 163 31.92 -7.60 -15.87
C GLU A 163 31.89 -6.52 -14.78
N GLN A 164 32.03 -5.24 -15.15
CA GLN A 164 31.92 -4.14 -14.20
C GLN A 164 30.51 -4.04 -13.61
N LEU A 165 29.48 -4.12 -14.45
CA LEU A 165 28.10 -4.08 -13.99
C LEU A 165 27.78 -5.30 -13.11
N PHE A 166 28.25 -6.49 -13.52
CA PHE A 166 28.13 -7.71 -12.75
C PHE A 166 28.79 -7.57 -11.37
N SER A 167 30.02 -7.06 -11.29
CA SER A 167 30.75 -6.86 -10.04
C SER A 167 30.01 -5.89 -9.10
N ILE A 168 29.49 -4.78 -9.63
CA ILE A 168 28.68 -3.83 -8.85
C ILE A 168 27.43 -4.52 -8.30
N VAL A 169 26.66 -5.20 -9.15
CA VAL A 169 25.39 -5.81 -8.74
C VAL A 169 25.60 -6.96 -7.77
N SER A 170 26.54 -7.86 -8.06
CA SER A 170 26.86 -9.00 -7.20
C SER A 170 27.38 -8.57 -5.83
N ASN A 171 28.26 -7.56 -5.76
CA ASN A 171 28.76 -7.04 -4.49
C ASN A 171 27.64 -6.43 -3.64
N GLU A 172 26.75 -5.63 -4.24
CA GLU A 172 25.65 -5.00 -3.49
C GLU A 172 24.65 -6.03 -2.98
N LEU A 173 24.25 -6.99 -3.82
CA LEU A 173 23.36 -8.07 -3.40
C LEU A 173 24.01 -8.99 -2.37
N GLY A 174 25.28 -9.34 -2.56
CA GLY A 174 26.06 -10.11 -1.59
C GLY A 174 26.16 -9.43 -0.24
N GLN A 175 26.29 -8.09 -0.21
CA GLN A 175 26.21 -7.34 1.04
C GLN A 175 24.80 -7.37 1.64
N ILE A 176 23.74 -7.12 0.88
CA ILE A 176 22.35 -7.13 1.39
C ILE A 176 21.98 -8.48 2.01
N TYR A 177 22.22 -9.57 1.27
CA TYR A 177 21.90 -10.91 1.73
C TYR A 177 22.89 -11.41 2.79
N GLY A 178 24.16 -11.00 2.70
CA GLY A 178 25.19 -11.33 3.69
C GLY A 178 24.99 -10.65 5.05
N THR A 179 24.62 -9.36 5.08
CA THR A 179 24.35 -8.64 6.36
C THR A 179 23.14 -9.17 7.10
N THR A 180 22.23 -9.82 6.38
CA THR A 180 21.06 -10.53 6.94
C THR A 180 21.35 -12.02 7.18
N LYS A 181 22.61 -12.45 7.05
CA LYS A 181 23.06 -13.84 7.22
C LYS A 181 22.23 -14.84 6.40
N MET A 182 21.78 -14.44 5.21
CA MET A 182 20.92 -15.25 4.34
C MET A 182 19.62 -15.72 5.03
N SER A 183 19.07 -14.89 5.94
CA SER A 183 17.86 -15.13 6.73
C SER A 183 16.76 -15.94 6.01
N GLU A 184 16.11 -16.85 6.73
CA GLU A 184 14.94 -17.59 6.24
C GLU A 184 13.70 -16.71 6.05
N LYS A 185 13.76 -15.43 6.45
CA LYS A 185 12.72 -14.43 6.16
C LYS A 185 12.79 -13.94 4.71
N TRP A 186 13.83 -14.25 3.94
CA TRP A 186 13.81 -13.97 2.50
C TRP A 186 12.73 -14.79 1.81
N LEU A 187 11.97 -14.16 0.90
CA LEU A 187 10.99 -14.87 0.07
C LEU A 187 11.75 -15.89 -0.80
N ARG A 188 11.38 -17.16 -0.69
CA ARG A 188 11.98 -18.26 -1.45
C ARG A 188 10.95 -18.94 -2.35
N ASP A 189 11.42 -19.44 -3.48
CA ASP A 189 10.64 -20.34 -4.32
C ASP A 189 10.61 -21.77 -3.75
N THR A 190 9.92 -22.68 -4.42
CA THR A 190 9.82 -24.11 -4.05
C THR A 190 11.16 -24.84 -4.11
N GLN A 191 12.18 -24.27 -4.78
CA GLN A 191 13.54 -24.80 -4.87
C GLN A 191 14.48 -24.18 -3.81
N GLY A 192 13.96 -23.33 -2.92
CA GLY A 192 14.74 -22.65 -1.89
C GLY A 192 15.58 -21.46 -2.38
N ARG A 193 15.43 -21.06 -3.65
CA ARG A 193 16.12 -19.91 -4.24
C ARG A 193 15.49 -18.61 -3.75
N ILE A 194 16.30 -17.60 -3.46
CA ILE A 194 15.82 -16.27 -3.06
C ILE A 194 15.14 -15.62 -4.26
N VAL A 195 13.88 -15.24 -4.12
CA VAL A 195 13.12 -14.54 -5.15
C VAL A 195 13.65 -13.10 -5.25
N LEU A 196 14.05 -12.68 -6.45
CA LEU A 196 14.58 -11.35 -6.73
C LEU A 196 13.69 -10.62 -7.74
N PHE A 197 12.99 -9.58 -7.31
CA PHE A 197 12.26 -8.73 -8.26
C PHE A 197 13.23 -7.80 -8.99
N THR A 198 12.91 -7.51 -10.24
CA THR A 198 13.74 -6.66 -11.09
C THR A 198 12.94 -5.46 -11.56
N GLY A 199 13.58 -4.30 -11.72
CA GLY A 199 12.92 -3.07 -12.17
C GLY A 199 13.75 -2.33 -13.20
N ASN A 200 13.13 -1.90 -14.31
CA ASN A 200 13.80 -1.19 -15.40
C ASN A 200 15.01 -1.95 -16.02
N THR A 201 14.93 -3.27 -16.14
CA THR A 201 16.00 -4.14 -16.65
C THR A 201 16.52 -3.77 -18.03
N LYS A 202 15.72 -3.11 -18.89
CA LYS A 202 16.20 -2.53 -20.16
C LYS A 202 17.44 -1.64 -20.02
N ASN A 203 17.63 -1.03 -18.84
CA ASN A 203 18.79 -0.17 -18.60
C ASN A 203 20.08 -0.97 -18.46
N ILE A 204 20.05 -2.25 -18.11
CA ILE A 204 21.22 -3.16 -18.18
C ILE A 204 21.85 -3.09 -19.58
N ILE A 205 21.02 -3.11 -20.64
CA ILE A 205 21.47 -2.97 -22.03
C ILE A 205 22.04 -1.58 -22.30
N ASN A 206 21.41 -0.54 -21.76
CA ASN A 206 21.89 0.84 -21.94
C ASN A 206 23.23 1.08 -21.27
N TYR A 207 23.55 0.36 -20.20
CA TYR A 207 24.84 0.44 -19.53
C TYR A 207 25.94 -0.25 -20.32
N THR A 208 25.63 -1.38 -20.96
CA THR A 208 26.62 -2.25 -21.61
C THR A 208 26.82 -1.99 -23.09
N ARG A 209 25.92 -1.26 -23.76
CA ARG A 209 26.04 -0.92 -25.19
C ARG A 209 26.40 0.55 -25.44
N PRO A 210 27.38 0.87 -26.32
CA PRO A 210 27.81 2.24 -26.62
C PRO A 210 26.69 3.12 -27.22
N ASP A 211 25.94 2.57 -28.16
CA ASP A 211 24.89 3.15 -28.98
C ASP A 211 23.54 3.31 -28.24
N GLY A 212 23.35 2.58 -27.13
CA GLY A 212 22.14 2.60 -26.31
C GLY A 212 20.93 1.97 -26.99
N ALA A 213 20.15 1.17 -26.26
CA ALA A 213 18.92 0.61 -26.81
C ALA A 213 17.82 1.69 -26.81
N GLN A 214 17.47 2.22 -27.99
CA GLN A 214 16.27 3.08 -28.10
C GLN A 214 14.98 2.27 -27.88
N LYS A 215 14.96 0.98 -28.26
CA LYS A 215 13.83 0.04 -28.05
C LYS A 215 14.37 -1.37 -27.78
N LEU A 216 13.75 -2.09 -26.83
CA LEU A 216 14.06 -3.50 -26.55
C LEU A 216 13.76 -4.39 -27.78
N ASN A 217 14.65 -5.34 -28.05
CA ASN A 217 14.49 -6.43 -29.02
C ASN A 217 14.73 -7.81 -28.38
N LYS A 218 14.53 -8.92 -29.11
CA LYS A 218 14.70 -10.29 -28.59
C LYS A 218 16.09 -10.57 -28.02
N LYS A 219 17.16 -10.15 -28.71
CA LYS A 219 18.55 -10.33 -28.25
C LYS A 219 18.80 -9.65 -26.90
N ASP A 220 18.12 -8.54 -26.64
CA ASP A 220 18.23 -7.81 -25.37
C ASP A 220 17.66 -8.62 -24.20
N ILE A 221 16.54 -9.34 -24.41
CA ILE A 221 15.96 -10.20 -23.38
C ILE A 221 16.93 -11.33 -23.02
N LYS A 222 17.52 -11.98 -24.02
CA LYS A 222 18.56 -13.00 -23.82
C LYS A 222 19.76 -12.44 -23.05
N THR A 223 20.25 -11.25 -23.41
CA THR A 223 21.35 -10.60 -22.67
C THR A 223 20.98 -10.34 -21.21
N ILE A 224 19.76 -9.88 -20.93
CA ILE A 224 19.28 -9.67 -19.55
C ILE A 224 19.21 -11.00 -18.79
N LYS A 225 18.71 -12.07 -19.41
CA LYS A 225 18.68 -13.40 -18.78
C LYS A 225 20.08 -13.89 -18.44
N THR A 226 21.01 -13.83 -19.40
CA THR A 226 22.41 -14.21 -19.18
C THR A 226 23.06 -13.42 -18.04
N PHE A 227 22.74 -12.12 -17.90
CA PHE A 227 23.22 -11.32 -16.78
C PHE A 227 22.76 -11.86 -15.42
N PHE A 228 21.50 -12.28 -15.29
CA PHE A 228 20.99 -12.85 -14.04
C PHE A 228 21.45 -14.30 -13.80
N ASP A 229 21.68 -15.08 -14.86
CA ASP A 229 22.28 -16.41 -14.76
C ASP A 229 23.71 -16.33 -14.25
N ASP A 230 24.49 -15.40 -14.81
CA ASP A 230 25.83 -15.10 -14.30
C ASP A 230 25.78 -14.70 -12.82
N LEU A 231 24.83 -13.85 -12.41
CA LEU A 231 24.65 -13.51 -11.00
C LEU A 231 24.38 -14.76 -10.17
N ASN A 232 23.44 -15.60 -10.55
CA ASN A 232 23.14 -16.81 -9.79
C ASN A 232 24.36 -17.75 -9.68
N ASP A 233 25.00 -18.05 -10.80
CA ASP A 233 26.02 -19.10 -10.90
C ASP A 233 27.37 -18.64 -10.33
N LYS A 234 27.77 -17.39 -10.59
CA LYS A 234 29.10 -16.88 -10.22
C LYS A 234 29.14 -16.25 -8.82
N SER A 235 28.03 -15.66 -8.35
CA SER A 235 28.02 -14.98 -7.04
C SER A 235 27.50 -15.86 -5.89
N LYS A 236 27.03 -17.09 -6.18
CA LYS A 236 26.51 -18.05 -5.20
C LYS A 236 25.38 -17.52 -4.32
N LEU A 237 24.63 -16.52 -4.81
CA LEU A 237 23.51 -15.92 -4.08
C LEU A 237 22.25 -16.79 -4.10
N ASN A 238 22.21 -17.84 -4.94
CA ASN A 238 21.08 -18.75 -5.12
C ASN A 238 19.75 -18.00 -5.32
N ILE A 239 19.69 -17.20 -6.40
CA ILE A 239 18.57 -16.28 -6.69
C ILE A 239 17.75 -16.75 -7.89
N VAL A 240 16.47 -16.38 -7.91
CA VAL A 240 15.58 -16.53 -9.07
C VAL A 240 14.96 -15.17 -9.43
N PRO A 241 15.21 -14.65 -10.65
CA PRO A 241 14.71 -13.33 -11.04
C PRO A 241 13.23 -13.38 -11.46
N VAL A 242 12.44 -12.44 -10.95
CA VAL A 242 11.11 -12.11 -11.46
C VAL A 242 11.26 -10.94 -12.45
N TYR A 243 10.98 -11.20 -13.73
CA TYR A 243 11.19 -10.21 -14.78
C TYR A 243 10.07 -9.15 -14.80
N HIS A 244 10.44 -7.87 -14.92
CA HIS A 244 9.48 -6.77 -15.05
C HIS A 244 9.14 -6.45 -16.51
N VAL A 245 7.94 -6.84 -16.92
CA VAL A 245 7.42 -6.64 -18.27
C VAL A 245 7.06 -5.17 -18.48
N GLN A 246 7.72 -4.55 -19.48
CA GLN A 246 7.52 -3.13 -19.87
C GLN A 246 7.20 -2.97 -21.37
N THR A 247 6.58 -3.98 -21.99
CA THR A 247 6.30 -4.00 -23.43
C THR A 247 5.01 -4.74 -23.76
N TYR A 248 4.34 -4.28 -24.82
CA TYR A 248 3.18 -4.95 -25.44
C TYR A 248 3.54 -5.67 -26.75
N LYS A 249 4.81 -5.65 -27.13
CA LYS A 249 5.28 -6.33 -28.34
C LYS A 249 5.30 -7.84 -28.11
N GLU A 250 4.48 -8.57 -28.85
CA GLU A 250 4.31 -10.02 -28.71
C GLU A 250 5.63 -10.76 -28.87
N ASP A 251 6.43 -10.40 -29.88
CA ASP A 251 7.71 -11.04 -30.18
C ASP A 251 8.72 -10.94 -29.01
N ILE A 252 8.65 -9.86 -28.22
CA ILE A 252 9.46 -9.67 -27.01
C ILE A 252 8.87 -10.43 -25.83
N GLN A 253 7.54 -10.50 -25.72
CA GLN A 253 6.86 -11.27 -24.67
C GLN A 253 7.14 -12.77 -24.84
N ASP A 254 7.14 -13.29 -26.06
CA ASP A 254 7.50 -14.67 -26.36
C ASP A 254 8.94 -14.99 -25.91
N GLU A 255 9.87 -14.06 -26.15
CA GLU A 255 11.25 -14.21 -25.69
C GLU A 255 11.37 -14.16 -24.16
N ILE A 256 10.54 -13.36 -23.48
CA ILE A 256 10.47 -13.34 -22.01
C ILE A 256 9.92 -14.68 -21.50
N ILE A 257 8.88 -15.20 -22.13
CA ILE A 257 8.27 -16.50 -21.78
C ILE A 257 9.30 -17.62 -21.89
N PHE A 258 10.12 -17.60 -22.94
CA PHE A 258 11.16 -18.61 -23.14
C PHE A 258 12.27 -18.58 -22.07
N HIS A 259 12.49 -17.43 -21.42
CA HIS A 259 13.65 -17.22 -20.56
C HIS A 259 13.35 -17.05 -19.07
N PHE A 260 12.12 -16.75 -18.66
CA PHE A 260 11.84 -16.44 -17.25
C PHE A 260 10.70 -17.29 -16.69
N ASP A 261 10.94 -17.88 -15.52
CA ASP A 261 9.95 -18.70 -14.80
C ASP A 261 8.80 -17.85 -14.24
N ALA A 262 9.09 -16.59 -13.92
CA ALA A 262 8.14 -15.68 -13.30
C ALA A 262 8.28 -14.24 -13.82
N VAL A 263 7.15 -13.56 -13.91
CA VAL A 263 7.05 -12.17 -14.37
C VAL A 263 6.14 -11.34 -13.49
N THR A 264 6.40 -10.04 -13.48
CA THR A 264 5.47 -9.02 -12.99
C THR A 264 5.40 -7.87 -13.99
N HIS A 265 4.53 -6.90 -13.76
CA HIS A 265 4.37 -5.73 -14.63
C HIS A 265 4.34 -4.46 -13.79
N SER A 266 4.40 -3.29 -14.43
CA SER A 266 4.13 -2.03 -13.73
C SER A 266 2.63 -1.78 -13.74
N PHE A 267 2.05 -1.36 -12.61
CA PHE A 267 0.68 -0.87 -12.61
C PHE A 267 0.48 0.32 -13.55
N SER A 268 1.51 1.16 -13.70
CA SER A 268 1.50 2.34 -14.59
C SER A 268 1.67 2.01 -16.07
N PHE A 269 2.01 0.77 -16.42
CA PHE A 269 2.15 0.33 -17.80
C PHE A 269 0.80 -0.08 -18.41
N LEU A 270 -0.14 -0.52 -17.56
CA LEU A 270 -1.49 -0.91 -17.97
C LEU A 270 -2.32 0.32 -18.36
N LYS A 271 -2.77 0.37 -19.61
CA LYS A 271 -3.67 1.45 -20.08
C LYS A 271 -5.12 1.18 -19.69
N ASN A 272 -5.54 -0.08 -19.68
CA ASN A 272 -6.90 -0.50 -19.32
C ASN A 272 -6.91 -1.95 -18.78
N LEU A 273 -8.09 -2.43 -18.33
CA LEU A 273 -8.23 -3.79 -17.77
C LEU A 273 -8.08 -4.90 -18.81
N ASN A 274 -8.47 -4.66 -20.06
CA ASN A 274 -8.35 -5.68 -21.11
C ASN A 274 -6.87 -5.95 -21.43
N ASP A 275 -6.04 -4.92 -21.44
CA ASP A 275 -4.59 -5.08 -21.61
C ASP A 275 -3.98 -5.90 -20.46
N PHE A 276 -4.48 -5.72 -19.23
CA PHE A 276 -4.07 -6.56 -18.10
C PHE A 276 -4.49 -8.02 -18.28
N LYS A 277 -5.76 -8.26 -18.63
CA LYS A 277 -6.28 -9.63 -18.85
C LYS A 277 -5.49 -10.36 -19.93
N LYS A 278 -5.24 -9.71 -21.07
CA LYS A 278 -4.41 -10.24 -22.16
C LYS A 278 -2.99 -10.57 -21.72
N LEU A 279 -2.37 -9.66 -20.96
CA LEU A 279 -1.01 -9.88 -20.45
C LEU A 279 -0.98 -11.08 -19.50
N LYS A 280 -1.90 -11.14 -18.54
CA LYS A 280 -2.03 -12.25 -17.59
C LYS A 280 -2.22 -13.58 -18.33
N GLU A 281 -3.19 -13.64 -19.24
CA GLU A 281 -3.52 -14.84 -20.03
C GLU A 281 -2.32 -15.30 -20.86
N LYS A 282 -1.61 -14.37 -21.52
CA LYS A 282 -0.43 -14.68 -22.33
C LYS A 282 0.67 -15.38 -21.52
N PHE A 283 0.99 -14.91 -20.31
CA PHE A 283 2.02 -15.55 -19.49
C PHE A 283 1.54 -16.84 -18.83
N THR A 284 0.33 -16.83 -18.24
CA THR A 284 -0.22 -17.98 -17.51
C THR A 284 -0.48 -19.19 -18.43
N SER A 285 -0.99 -18.98 -19.65
CA SER A 285 -1.19 -20.05 -20.65
C SER A 285 0.09 -20.70 -21.16
N ASN A 286 1.25 -20.06 -20.95
CA ASN A 286 2.57 -20.56 -21.34
C ASN A 286 3.39 -21.04 -20.12
N ASN A 287 2.71 -21.41 -19.02
CA ASN A 287 3.33 -21.91 -17.78
C ASN A 287 4.33 -20.95 -17.10
N VAL A 288 4.26 -19.65 -17.41
CA VAL A 288 5.05 -18.63 -16.73
C VAL A 288 4.23 -18.02 -15.61
N LYS A 289 4.81 -17.96 -14.41
CA LYS A 289 4.12 -17.43 -13.24
C LYS A 289 3.95 -15.93 -13.37
N PHE A 290 2.70 -15.49 -13.37
CA PHE A 290 2.36 -14.08 -13.45
C PHE A 290 2.04 -13.57 -12.04
N PHE A 291 2.75 -12.54 -11.59
CA PHE A 291 2.51 -11.87 -10.32
C PHE A 291 1.89 -10.49 -10.58
N PRO A 292 0.56 -10.36 -10.47
CA PRO A 292 -0.14 -9.11 -10.73
C PRO A 292 0.37 -7.98 -9.84
N HIS A 293 0.66 -6.82 -10.43
CA HIS A 293 1.00 -5.61 -9.70
C HIS A 293 -0.15 -4.61 -9.78
N ILE A 294 -0.96 -4.56 -8.72
CA ILE A 294 -2.15 -3.71 -8.65
C ILE A 294 -1.94 -2.51 -7.73
N TYR A 295 -2.86 -1.55 -7.80
CA TYR A 295 -2.80 -0.29 -7.05
C TYR A 295 -4.21 0.11 -6.60
N LEU A 296 -4.28 0.93 -5.54
CA LEU A 296 -5.53 1.42 -4.97
C LEU A 296 -6.00 2.69 -5.69
N ASN A 297 -5.27 3.76 -5.40
CA ASN A 297 -5.33 5.07 -6.03
C ASN A 297 -3.92 5.39 -6.53
N TYR A 298 -3.78 6.33 -7.46
CA TYR A 298 -2.46 6.83 -7.79
C TYR A 298 -2.51 8.33 -8.08
N MET A 299 -2.00 9.11 -7.15
CA MET A 299 -1.78 10.53 -7.33
C MET A 299 -0.33 10.87 -6.95
N PRO A 300 0.58 10.94 -7.93
CA PRO A 300 1.92 11.46 -7.68
C PRO A 300 1.82 12.90 -7.15
N ASN A 301 2.52 13.16 -6.05
CA ASN A 301 2.58 14.48 -5.43
C ASN A 301 3.44 15.51 -6.19
N SER A 302 4.05 15.16 -7.33
CA SER A 302 4.94 16.06 -8.07
C SER A 302 4.16 17.00 -8.99
N PHE A 303 4.37 18.31 -8.86
CA PHE A 303 3.85 19.30 -9.78
C PHE A 303 4.49 19.22 -11.17
N ILE A 304 3.68 19.47 -12.21
CA ILE A 304 4.10 19.55 -13.61
C ILE A 304 3.74 20.93 -14.16
N HIS A 305 4.68 21.58 -14.82
CA HIS A 305 4.44 22.86 -15.49
C HIS A 305 3.54 22.70 -16.70
N LYS A 306 2.51 23.55 -16.82
CA LYS A 306 1.47 23.47 -17.85
C LYS A 306 2.04 23.52 -19.28
N GLU A 307 3.00 24.40 -19.55
CA GLU A 307 3.56 24.59 -20.90
C GLU A 307 4.65 23.57 -21.23
N SER A 308 5.56 23.31 -20.29
CA SER A 308 6.76 22.50 -20.57
C SER A 308 6.52 21.01 -20.38
N GLY A 309 5.46 20.63 -19.66
CA GLY A 309 5.17 19.24 -19.30
C GLY A 309 6.21 18.60 -18.40
N ARG A 310 7.12 19.38 -17.79
CA ARG A 310 8.19 18.88 -16.91
C ARG A 310 7.82 19.05 -15.44
N LYS A 311 8.37 18.18 -14.58
CA LYS A 311 8.27 18.33 -13.13
C LYS A 311 8.95 19.63 -12.66
N VAL A 312 8.34 20.35 -11.72
CA VAL A 312 8.82 21.69 -11.28
C VAL A 312 8.67 21.97 -9.78
N TYR A 313 9.45 22.97 -9.32
CA TYR A 313 9.48 23.52 -7.96
C TYR A 313 8.54 24.73 -7.84
N VAL A 314 7.41 24.54 -7.16
CA VAL A 314 6.40 25.57 -6.85
C VAL A 314 6.88 26.44 -5.70
N HIS A 315 7.60 27.54 -5.99
CA HIS A 315 8.20 28.55 -5.09
C HIS A 315 9.54 29.07 -5.66
N LYS A 316 10.08 28.42 -6.70
CA LYS A 316 11.27 28.90 -7.41
C LYS A 316 10.85 29.80 -8.56
N LYS A 317 10.90 29.27 -9.79
CA LYS A 317 10.60 29.98 -11.04
C LYS A 317 9.12 29.90 -11.44
N TYR A 318 8.36 29.00 -10.84
CA TYR A 318 7.01 28.66 -11.28
C TYR A 318 6.00 28.91 -10.16
N SER A 319 4.88 29.58 -10.48
CA SER A 319 3.72 29.71 -9.59
C SER A 319 2.96 28.38 -9.51
N ILE A 320 2.21 28.15 -8.43
CA ILE A 320 1.27 27.02 -8.35
C ILE A 320 0.24 27.08 -9.48
N ASP A 321 -0.17 28.30 -9.85
CA ASP A 321 -1.12 28.58 -10.94
C ASP A 321 -0.61 28.11 -12.31
N ASP A 322 0.70 28.02 -12.50
CA ASP A 322 1.33 27.56 -13.76
C ASP A 322 1.54 26.03 -13.79
N THR A 323 1.03 25.33 -12.78
CA THR A 323 1.25 23.90 -12.59
C THR A 323 -0.03 23.06 -12.54
N TYR A 324 0.15 21.76 -12.68
CA TYR A 324 -0.89 20.76 -12.53
C TYR A 324 -0.33 19.49 -11.89
N LEU A 325 -1.19 18.71 -11.24
CA LEU A 325 -0.88 17.36 -10.78
C LEU A 325 -1.45 16.35 -11.77
N LEU A 326 -0.69 15.29 -12.05
CA LEU A 326 -1.24 14.13 -12.74
C LEU A 326 -1.91 13.23 -11.71
N ALA A 327 -3.17 12.92 -11.92
CA ALA A 327 -3.88 11.95 -11.10
C ALA A 327 -4.35 10.77 -11.97
N TYR A 328 -4.32 9.58 -11.40
CA TYR A 328 -4.92 8.36 -11.94
C TYR A 328 -5.79 7.81 -10.83
N THR A 329 -6.90 8.49 -10.64
CA THR A 329 -7.76 8.27 -9.49
C THR A 329 -9.03 7.58 -10.00
N PRO A 330 -9.23 6.29 -9.73
CA PRO A 330 -10.44 5.59 -10.13
C PRO A 330 -11.71 6.18 -9.48
N SER A 331 -12.86 5.88 -10.06
CA SER A 331 -14.17 6.07 -9.43
C SER A 331 -14.25 5.18 -8.17
N GLY A 332 -14.27 5.81 -6.99
CA GLY A 332 -14.37 5.11 -5.70
C GLY A 332 -13.36 3.98 -5.54
N THR A 333 -13.83 2.80 -5.11
CA THR A 333 -13.03 1.59 -4.93
C THR A 333 -13.33 0.51 -5.99
N GLN A 334 -14.23 0.79 -6.95
CA GLN A 334 -14.61 -0.15 -8.02
C GLN A 334 -13.42 -0.71 -8.76
N LYS A 335 -12.51 0.16 -9.21
CA LYS A 335 -11.31 -0.27 -9.93
C LYS A 335 -10.45 -1.24 -9.13
N PHE A 336 -10.32 -0.99 -7.81
CA PHE A 336 -9.58 -1.86 -6.94
C PHE A 336 -10.26 -3.23 -6.85
N ARG A 337 -11.59 -3.28 -6.66
CA ARG A 337 -12.35 -4.54 -6.68
C ARG A 337 -12.19 -5.30 -8.00
N GLU A 338 -12.32 -4.63 -9.14
CA GLU A 338 -12.12 -5.22 -10.46
C GLU A 338 -10.70 -5.79 -10.64
N LEU A 339 -9.69 -5.10 -10.12
CA LEU A 339 -8.29 -5.56 -10.13
C LEU A 339 -8.09 -6.77 -9.21
N LEU A 340 -8.78 -6.82 -8.06
CA LEU A 340 -8.75 -7.99 -7.16
C LEU A 340 -9.45 -9.19 -7.81
N ASP A 341 -10.65 -9.01 -8.37
CA ASP A 341 -11.43 -10.06 -9.06
C ASP A 341 -10.60 -10.78 -10.12
N ILE A 342 -9.88 -10.01 -10.94
CA ILE A 342 -9.08 -10.57 -12.04
C ILE A 342 -7.71 -11.10 -11.59
N SER A 343 -7.24 -10.74 -10.39
CA SER A 343 -5.92 -11.14 -9.87
C SER A 343 -5.98 -12.32 -8.93
N PHE A 344 -7.11 -12.56 -8.25
CA PHE A 344 -7.28 -13.65 -7.28
C PHE A 344 -7.86 -14.91 -7.92
N THR A 345 -7.11 -15.49 -8.86
CA THR A 345 -7.45 -16.76 -9.50
C THR A 345 -6.54 -17.89 -9.04
N SER A 346 -6.88 -19.14 -9.35
CA SER A 346 -6.18 -20.33 -8.83
C SER A 346 -4.71 -20.42 -9.24
N GLU A 347 -4.38 -19.94 -10.44
CA GLU A 347 -3.05 -19.95 -11.04
C GLU A 347 -2.10 -18.86 -10.51
N ILE A 348 -2.65 -17.87 -9.82
CA ILE A 348 -1.86 -16.79 -9.22
C ILE A 348 -1.40 -17.26 -7.84
N GLU A 349 -0.10 -17.08 -7.57
CA GLU A 349 0.53 -17.48 -6.31
C GLU A 349 0.97 -16.27 -5.46
N LEU A 350 1.08 -15.09 -6.06
CA LEU A 350 1.53 -13.87 -5.40
C LEU A 350 0.82 -12.65 -5.98
N LEU A 351 0.19 -11.87 -5.10
CA LEU A 351 -0.33 -10.54 -5.44
C LEU A 351 0.68 -9.47 -4.99
N ASN A 352 1.02 -8.52 -5.86
CA ASN A 352 1.86 -7.38 -5.52
C ASN A 352 1.03 -6.09 -5.47
N LEU A 353 0.99 -5.45 -4.31
CA LEU A 353 0.29 -4.19 -4.05
C LEU A 353 1.27 -3.01 -4.11
N SER A 354 0.95 -2.00 -4.91
CA SER A 354 1.50 -0.64 -4.75
C SER A 354 0.47 0.19 -4.00
N SER A 355 0.62 0.37 -2.69
CA SER A 355 1.76 0.02 -1.81
C SER A 355 1.33 -0.17 -0.35
N TRP A 356 2.27 -0.50 0.55
CA TRP A 356 2.00 -0.41 1.99
C TRP A 356 2.05 1.05 2.46
N ASN A 357 3.19 1.73 2.33
CA ASN A 357 3.44 3.05 2.94
C ASN A 357 4.05 4.10 1.98
N LEU A 358 3.78 4.05 0.67
CA LEU A 358 4.15 5.13 -0.28
C LEU A 358 3.10 6.25 -0.29
N TYR A 359 2.95 6.93 0.83
CA TYR A 359 2.04 8.07 1.00
C TYR A 359 2.25 9.19 -0.04
N ASN A 360 3.47 9.39 -0.53
CA ASN A 360 3.80 10.36 -1.57
C ASN A 360 3.18 10.07 -2.96
N GLN A 361 2.60 8.88 -3.14
CA GLN A 361 1.90 8.47 -4.36
C GLN A 361 0.39 8.31 -4.13
N SER A 362 -0.10 8.56 -2.91
CA SER A 362 -1.49 8.33 -2.49
C SER A 362 -1.99 6.94 -2.90
N ASN A 363 -1.13 5.92 -2.78
CA ASN A 363 -1.42 4.54 -3.17
C ASN A 363 -1.21 3.54 -2.02
N ASN A 364 -0.98 4.02 -0.80
CA ASN A 364 -0.74 3.22 0.39
C ASN A 364 -2.03 2.51 0.88
N LEU A 365 -1.87 1.29 1.38
CA LEU A 365 -2.89 0.56 2.14
C LEU A 365 -2.77 0.82 3.65
N ASN A 366 -1.58 1.20 4.14
CA ASN A 366 -1.39 1.61 5.52
C ASN A 366 -2.36 2.77 5.83
N PRO A 367 -3.18 2.69 6.89
CA PRO A 367 -4.25 3.65 7.15
C PRO A 367 -3.82 5.10 7.12
N GLU A 368 -4.64 5.89 6.45
CA GLU A 368 -4.56 7.33 6.45
C GLU A 368 -5.98 7.90 6.42
N ILE A 369 -6.13 9.19 6.74
CA ILE A 369 -7.44 9.79 7.00
C ILE A 369 -8.44 9.71 5.83
N HIS A 370 -8.00 9.56 4.58
CA HIS A 370 -8.90 9.42 3.43
C HIS A 370 -9.27 7.96 3.20
N ASN A 371 -8.31 7.05 3.32
CA ASN A 371 -8.51 5.62 3.11
C ASN A 371 -8.43 4.90 4.48
N GLY A 372 -9.59 4.73 5.12
CA GLY A 372 -9.75 3.96 6.36
C GLY A 372 -9.53 2.46 6.15
N TYR A 373 -10.40 1.63 6.73
CA TYR A 373 -10.14 0.19 6.85
C TYR A 373 -10.91 -0.67 5.84
N ALA A 374 -11.74 -0.04 4.99
CA ALA A 374 -12.53 -0.74 3.99
C ALA A 374 -11.67 -1.51 2.98
N LEU A 375 -10.57 -0.90 2.50
CA LEU A 375 -9.72 -1.50 1.46
C LEU A 375 -9.00 -2.75 1.97
N SER A 376 -8.57 -2.76 3.23
CA SER A 376 -7.93 -3.93 3.84
C SER A 376 -8.93 -5.03 4.14
N ALA A 377 -10.15 -4.68 4.55
CA ALA A 377 -11.23 -5.66 4.70
C ALA A 377 -11.63 -6.32 3.36
N LEU A 378 -11.66 -5.54 2.26
CA LEU A 378 -11.83 -6.11 0.92
C LEU A 378 -10.68 -7.05 0.57
N LEU A 379 -9.43 -6.61 0.74
CA LEU A 379 -8.25 -7.45 0.48
C LEU A 379 -8.32 -8.76 1.28
N GLY A 380 -8.63 -8.69 2.58
CA GLY A 380 -8.78 -9.87 3.43
C GLY A 380 -9.87 -10.83 2.96
N TYR A 381 -11.03 -10.30 2.53
CA TYR A 381 -12.11 -11.11 1.94
C TYR A 381 -11.64 -11.86 0.69
N TYR A 382 -11.01 -11.15 -0.25
CA TYR A 382 -10.50 -11.76 -1.48
C TYR A 382 -9.37 -12.77 -1.24
N THR A 383 -8.47 -12.48 -0.29
CA THR A 383 -7.41 -13.43 0.09
C THR A 383 -7.99 -14.72 0.65
N LYS A 384 -9.03 -14.66 1.49
CA LYS A 384 -9.70 -15.87 2.01
C LYS A 384 -10.36 -16.70 0.92
N LEU A 385 -11.03 -16.05 -0.03
CA LEU A 385 -11.59 -16.71 -1.20
C LEU A 385 -10.49 -17.41 -2.02
N TRP A 386 -9.40 -16.70 -2.28
CA TRP A 386 -8.27 -17.20 -3.06
C TRP A 386 -7.54 -18.39 -2.40
N GLU A 387 -7.47 -18.40 -1.07
CA GLU A 387 -6.90 -19.50 -0.29
C GLU A 387 -7.86 -20.68 -0.11
N GLY A 388 -9.11 -20.58 -0.57
CA GLY A 388 -10.14 -21.60 -0.34
C GLY A 388 -10.54 -21.75 1.12
N LYS A 389 -10.26 -20.74 1.96
CA LYS A 389 -10.56 -20.72 3.41
C LYS A 389 -11.80 -19.89 3.72
N PHE A 390 -12.67 -19.69 2.73
CA PHE A 390 -13.83 -18.85 2.89
C PHE A 390 -15.04 -19.66 3.37
N ASP A 391 -15.37 -19.50 4.65
CA ASP A 391 -16.63 -19.97 5.21
C ASP A 391 -17.66 -18.84 5.27
N LYS A 392 -17.24 -17.70 5.81
CA LYS A 392 -18.05 -16.49 6.01
C LYS A 392 -17.17 -15.25 6.08
N VAL A 393 -17.78 -14.09 5.88
CA VAL A 393 -17.22 -12.79 6.26
C VAL A 393 -17.16 -12.73 7.79
N ASP A 394 -15.97 -12.44 8.33
CA ASP A 394 -15.75 -12.33 9.79
C ASP A 394 -16.62 -11.24 10.42
N GLU A 395 -16.74 -10.12 9.71
CA GLU A 395 -17.48 -8.94 10.14
C GLU A 395 -18.21 -8.34 8.92
N GLU A 396 -19.55 -8.44 8.91
CA GLU A 396 -20.36 -7.78 7.89
C GLU A 396 -20.14 -6.27 7.99
N MET A 397 -19.86 -5.61 6.86
CA MET A 397 -19.56 -4.18 6.85
C MET A 397 -20.25 -3.45 5.72
N THR A 398 -20.36 -2.12 5.88
CA THR A 398 -20.62 -1.21 4.77
C THR A 398 -19.62 -0.08 4.80
N TYR A 399 -19.28 0.45 3.63
CA TYR A 399 -18.49 1.66 3.52
C TYR A 399 -19.08 2.63 2.49
N VAL A 400 -18.73 3.88 2.70
CA VAL A 400 -19.12 5.02 1.87
C VAL A 400 -17.84 5.59 1.28
N ALA A 401 -17.78 5.71 -0.05
CA ALA A 401 -16.65 6.24 -0.79
C ALA A 401 -17.09 7.43 -1.66
N PHE A 402 -16.46 8.59 -1.50
CA PHE A 402 -16.76 9.78 -2.30
C PHE A 402 -15.61 10.77 -2.34
N ARG A 403 -15.66 11.67 -3.33
CA ARG A 403 -14.83 12.88 -3.38
C ARG A 403 -15.68 14.09 -3.05
N ASN A 404 -15.12 15.07 -2.33
CA ASN A 404 -15.79 16.35 -2.11
C ASN A 404 -15.97 17.14 -3.41
N LEU A 405 -15.03 17.02 -4.36
CA LEU A 405 -15.09 17.67 -5.68
C LEU A 405 -14.90 16.63 -6.78
N ASN A 406 -15.66 16.76 -7.87
CA ASN A 406 -15.41 16.07 -9.12
C ASN A 406 -14.34 16.82 -9.95
N ARG A 407 -13.83 16.20 -11.01
CA ARG A 407 -12.77 16.80 -11.84
C ARG A 407 -13.15 18.13 -12.49
N GLU A 408 -14.38 18.29 -12.95
CA GLU A 408 -14.82 19.53 -13.60
C GLU A 408 -14.83 20.69 -12.59
N GLU A 409 -15.32 20.41 -11.38
CA GLU A 409 -15.29 21.33 -10.24
C GLU A 409 -13.85 21.71 -9.88
N VAL A 410 -12.92 20.73 -9.82
CA VAL A 410 -11.49 20.98 -9.59
C VAL A 410 -10.87 21.86 -10.70
N ASN A 411 -11.19 21.61 -11.97
CA ASN A 411 -10.58 22.34 -13.10
C ASN A 411 -11.13 23.77 -13.27
N ASN A 412 -12.41 23.98 -12.97
CA ASN A 412 -13.06 25.29 -13.10
C ASN A 412 -12.54 26.32 -12.10
N GLU A 413 -11.86 25.87 -11.05
CA GLU A 413 -11.32 26.74 -10.01
C GLU A 413 -10.00 27.44 -10.37
N LYS A 414 -9.42 27.17 -11.56
CA LYS A 414 -8.31 27.88 -12.22
C LYS A 414 -6.99 28.09 -11.44
N LYS A 415 -6.89 27.79 -10.13
CA LYS A 415 -5.63 27.96 -9.34
C LYS A 415 -4.65 26.80 -9.47
N PHE A 416 -5.13 25.59 -9.74
CA PHE A 416 -4.30 24.51 -10.26
C PHE A 416 -5.17 23.48 -10.96
N THR A 417 -4.57 22.66 -11.83
CA THR A 417 -5.32 21.67 -12.62
C THR A 417 -4.97 20.26 -12.17
N VAL A 418 -5.94 19.35 -12.17
CA VAL A 418 -5.67 17.90 -12.06
C VAL A 418 -5.94 17.28 -13.42
N ARG A 419 -4.90 16.69 -14.02
CA ARG A 419 -5.00 16.04 -15.34
C ARG A 419 -5.03 14.52 -15.16
N ASN A 420 -6.10 13.88 -15.65
CA ASN A 420 -6.22 12.43 -15.73
C ASN A 420 -5.78 11.95 -17.12
N LYS A 421 -5.17 10.76 -17.17
CA LYS A 421 -4.51 10.26 -18.39
C LYS A 421 -5.38 9.42 -19.34
N VAL A 422 -6.68 9.22 -19.04
CA VAL A 422 -7.80 8.68 -19.88
C VAL A 422 -8.77 7.84 -19.02
N ASN A 423 -10.08 8.19 -19.02
CA ASN A 423 -11.30 7.34 -18.92
C ASN A 423 -12.54 8.22 -18.58
N SER A 424 -13.74 7.78 -18.99
CA SER A 424 -15.02 8.51 -18.88
C SER A 424 -15.48 8.75 -17.44
N TYR A 425 -16.12 9.89 -17.20
CA TYR A 425 -16.17 10.61 -15.91
C TYR A 425 -17.50 10.55 -15.16
N ASP A 426 -18.53 9.89 -15.72
CA ASP A 426 -19.89 10.00 -15.19
C ASP A 426 -20.03 9.51 -13.74
N GLU A 427 -19.11 8.64 -13.28
CA GLU A 427 -19.12 8.08 -11.93
C GLU A 427 -18.37 8.93 -10.88
N GLU A 428 -17.49 9.87 -11.26
CA GLU A 428 -16.78 10.74 -10.29
C GLU A 428 -17.75 11.68 -9.53
N GLY A 429 -18.93 11.93 -10.11
CA GLY A 429 -20.03 12.68 -9.50
C GLY A 429 -20.92 11.86 -8.55
N LEU A 430 -20.59 10.59 -8.29
CA LEU A 430 -21.39 9.70 -7.45
C LEU A 430 -20.75 9.51 -6.06
N ILE A 431 -21.61 9.18 -5.09
CA ILE A 431 -21.22 8.60 -3.81
C ILE A 431 -21.42 7.09 -3.96
N GLU A 432 -20.36 6.34 -3.75
CA GLU A 432 -20.36 4.89 -3.78
C GLU A 432 -20.67 4.34 -2.38
N ILE A 433 -21.58 3.38 -2.32
CA ILE A 433 -21.97 2.66 -1.11
C ILE A 433 -21.72 1.19 -1.37
N VAL A 434 -20.91 0.55 -0.54
CA VAL A 434 -20.57 -0.86 -0.74
C VAL A 434 -20.89 -1.63 0.52
N THR A 435 -21.38 -2.84 0.32
CA THR A 435 -21.68 -3.79 1.37
C THR A 435 -20.82 -5.03 1.19
N LEU A 436 -20.37 -5.60 2.31
CA LEU A 436 -19.74 -6.91 2.39
C LEU A 436 -20.53 -7.72 3.42
N LEU A 437 -21.34 -8.68 2.95
CA LEU A 437 -22.34 -9.38 3.76
C LEU A 437 -22.16 -10.90 3.70
N ASN A 438 -22.63 -11.59 4.73
CA ASN A 438 -22.75 -13.05 4.75
C ASN A 438 -24.01 -13.53 4.00
N TYR A 439 -25.11 -12.79 4.14
CA TYR A 439 -26.39 -13.13 3.54
C TYR A 439 -27.05 -11.91 2.90
N PRO A 440 -27.95 -12.10 1.92
CA PRO A 440 -28.67 -11.00 1.29
C PRO A 440 -29.38 -10.08 2.29
N ALA A 441 -29.47 -8.79 1.95
CA ALA A 441 -30.12 -7.76 2.76
C ALA A 441 -30.54 -6.53 1.93
N LYS A 442 -31.48 -5.75 2.45
CA LYS A 442 -31.94 -4.48 1.87
C LYS A 442 -31.07 -3.32 2.30
N VAL A 443 -30.62 -2.51 1.36
CA VAL A 443 -29.75 -1.35 1.62
C VAL A 443 -30.55 -0.06 1.52
N TYR A 444 -30.36 0.82 2.50
CA TYR A 444 -30.97 2.14 2.56
C TYR A 444 -29.90 3.19 2.81
N VAL A 445 -30.04 4.36 2.18
CA VAL A 445 -29.23 5.54 2.49
C VAL A 445 -30.16 6.70 2.82
N ASN A 446 -29.93 7.37 3.96
CA ASN A 446 -30.76 8.47 4.44
C ASN A 446 -32.26 8.11 4.43
N ASN A 447 -32.57 6.88 4.84
CA ASN A 447 -33.90 6.25 4.82
C ASN A 447 -34.52 5.97 3.43
N LYS A 448 -33.84 6.31 2.32
CA LYS A 448 -34.24 5.93 0.96
C LYS A 448 -33.74 4.53 0.62
N TYR A 449 -34.61 3.69 0.08
CA TYR A 449 -34.25 2.35 -0.40
C TYR A 449 -33.36 2.44 -1.65
N LEU A 450 -32.22 1.76 -1.66
CA LEU A 450 -31.31 1.70 -2.80
C LEU A 450 -31.42 0.40 -3.59
N GLY A 451 -31.71 -0.72 -2.93
CA GLY A 451 -31.83 -2.03 -3.56
C GLY A 451 -31.54 -3.19 -2.61
N ASP A 452 -31.59 -4.40 -3.16
CA ASP A 452 -31.23 -5.64 -2.47
C ASP A 452 -29.76 -5.96 -2.75
N ALA A 453 -28.96 -6.09 -1.70
CA ALA A 453 -27.59 -6.61 -1.75
C ALA A 453 -27.61 -8.13 -1.55
N LYS A 454 -26.79 -8.86 -2.29
CA LYS A 454 -26.54 -10.29 -2.14
C LYS A 454 -25.50 -10.55 -1.04
N GLY A 455 -25.27 -11.83 -0.71
CA GLY A 455 -24.11 -12.22 0.09
C GLY A 455 -22.79 -12.01 -0.68
N GLY A 456 -21.74 -11.60 0.00
CA GLY A 456 -20.49 -11.15 -0.61
C GLY A 456 -20.48 -9.64 -0.79
N ILE A 457 -19.86 -9.16 -1.87
CA ILE A 457 -19.71 -7.73 -2.17
C ILE A 457 -20.80 -7.28 -3.15
N ASP A 458 -21.46 -6.16 -2.82
CA ASP A 458 -22.32 -5.40 -3.72
C ASP A 458 -22.13 -3.90 -3.54
N ALA A 459 -22.27 -3.15 -4.64
CA ALA A 459 -22.09 -1.71 -4.70
C ALA A 459 -23.34 -1.00 -5.23
N PHE A 460 -23.65 0.15 -4.65
CA PHE A 460 -24.73 1.04 -5.02
C PHE A 460 -24.17 2.45 -5.20
N TYR A 461 -24.82 3.24 -6.04
CA TYR A 461 -24.36 4.59 -6.33
C TYR A 461 -25.51 5.58 -6.19
N ILE A 462 -25.23 6.71 -5.55
CA ILE A 462 -26.18 7.81 -5.41
C ILE A 462 -25.56 9.10 -5.94
N LYS A 463 -26.38 10.01 -6.45
CA LYS A 463 -25.92 11.33 -6.89
C LYS A 463 -25.52 12.19 -5.70
N LYS A 464 -24.51 13.04 -5.89
CA LYS A 464 -24.16 14.11 -4.97
C LYS A 464 -25.18 15.24 -5.08
N GLU A 465 -25.84 15.58 -3.98
CA GLU A 465 -26.86 16.64 -3.92
C GLU A 465 -26.69 17.47 -2.64
N GLY A 466 -26.22 18.71 -2.77
CA GLY A 466 -26.00 19.63 -1.65
C GLY A 466 -25.05 19.09 -0.57
N GLU A 467 -24.93 19.79 0.54
CA GLU A 467 -24.26 19.25 1.72
C GLU A 467 -25.08 18.07 2.28
N MET A 468 -24.46 16.90 2.45
CA MET A 468 -25.13 15.67 2.84
C MET A 468 -24.34 14.88 3.87
N LYS A 469 -24.98 14.61 5.01
CA LYS A 469 -24.54 13.56 5.94
C LYS A 469 -25.07 12.22 5.47
N ILE A 470 -24.20 11.22 5.35
CA ILE A 470 -24.54 9.93 4.74
C ILE A 470 -24.75 8.90 5.85
N ASN A 471 -25.99 8.44 6.03
CA ASN A 471 -26.32 7.32 6.91
C ASN A 471 -26.76 6.11 6.07
N VAL A 472 -26.06 4.99 6.22
CA VAL A 472 -26.34 3.72 5.57
C VAL A 472 -26.98 2.75 6.57
N LYS A 473 -28.12 2.18 6.22
CA LYS A 473 -28.79 1.12 6.99
C LYS A 473 -28.92 -0.13 6.13
N VAL A 474 -28.45 -1.25 6.65
CA VAL A 474 -28.63 -2.58 6.04
C VAL A 474 -29.65 -3.35 6.87
N LYS A 475 -30.70 -3.87 6.23
CA LYS A 475 -31.80 -4.59 6.90
C LYS A 475 -32.00 -5.99 6.32
N ARG A 476 -32.13 -6.98 7.19
CA ARG A 476 -32.48 -8.37 6.85
C ARG A 476 -33.77 -8.72 7.58
N GLU A 477 -34.79 -9.16 6.85
CA GLU A 477 -36.11 -9.51 7.43
C GLU A 477 -36.71 -8.38 8.31
N GLY A 478 -36.53 -7.12 7.88
CA GLY A 478 -36.97 -5.94 8.63
C GLY A 478 -36.09 -5.57 9.84
N LYS A 479 -35.20 -6.45 10.29
CA LYS A 479 -34.24 -6.17 11.37
C LYS A 479 -33.01 -5.46 10.85
N LYS A 480 -32.48 -4.53 11.64
CA LYS A 480 -31.27 -3.76 11.30
C LYS A 480 -30.03 -4.61 11.58
N VAL A 481 -29.21 -4.81 10.56
CA VAL A 481 -27.93 -5.55 10.65
C VAL A 481 -26.77 -4.59 10.74
N ILE A 482 -26.80 -3.48 9.97
CA ILE A 482 -25.78 -2.43 10.01
C ILE A 482 -26.47 -1.06 10.10
N ASP A 483 -25.95 -0.19 10.96
CA ASP A 483 -26.27 1.24 11.05
C ASP A 483 -24.98 2.05 11.05
N PHE A 484 -24.65 2.64 9.91
CA PHE A 484 -23.41 3.37 9.76
C PHE A 484 -23.69 4.80 9.35
N THR A 485 -23.03 5.75 10.01
CA THR A 485 -23.06 7.15 9.58
C THR A 485 -21.64 7.57 9.26
N SER A 486 -21.41 7.99 8.02
CA SER A 486 -20.11 8.50 7.60
C SER A 486 -19.68 9.64 8.53
N PRO A 487 -18.47 9.59 9.12
CA PRO A 487 -17.94 10.68 9.94
C PRO A 487 -17.58 11.90 9.09
N LYS A 488 -17.32 11.72 7.78
CA LYS A 488 -17.12 12.80 6.83
C LYS A 488 -18.46 13.18 6.20
N THR A 489 -18.86 14.43 6.37
CA THR A 489 -19.97 15.04 5.60
C THR A 489 -19.49 15.34 4.19
N PHE A 490 -20.29 15.03 3.18
CA PHE A 490 -20.09 15.59 1.86
C PHE A 490 -20.53 17.04 1.90
N THR A 491 -19.59 17.99 1.82
CA THR A 491 -19.90 19.41 1.96
C THR A 491 -20.08 20.12 0.62
N GLY A 492 -19.52 19.58 -0.47
CA GLY A 492 -19.38 20.30 -1.74
C GLY A 492 -18.57 21.60 -1.61
N HIS A 493 -17.93 21.84 -0.46
CA HIS A 493 -17.27 23.07 -0.10
C HIS A 493 -15.75 22.88 0.07
N LYS A 494 -15.07 24.02 0.05
CA LYS A 494 -13.68 24.18 -0.35
C LYS A 494 -12.78 24.34 0.88
N TYR A 495 -11.83 23.43 1.05
CA TYR A 495 -10.57 23.78 1.70
C TYR A 495 -9.44 22.95 1.12
N LYS A 496 -8.58 23.64 0.38
CA LYS A 496 -7.63 23.02 -0.53
C LYS A 496 -8.33 22.08 -1.51
N PHE A 497 -7.65 21.84 -2.60
CA PHE A 497 -8.11 20.94 -3.64
C PHE A 497 -7.74 19.53 -3.24
N ASP A 498 -8.36 19.00 -2.19
CA ASP A 498 -8.16 17.62 -1.81
C ASP A 498 -8.84 16.72 -2.85
N PRO A 499 -8.05 16.13 -3.77
CA PRO A 499 -8.61 15.36 -4.85
C PRO A 499 -8.76 13.91 -4.41
N LEU A 500 -8.48 13.54 -3.16
CA LEU A 500 -8.55 12.16 -2.70
C LEU A 500 -10.00 11.71 -2.47
N VAL A 501 -10.19 10.39 -2.52
CA VAL A 501 -11.45 9.75 -2.16
C VAL A 501 -11.44 9.55 -0.66
N TYR A 502 -12.49 10.01 0.02
CA TYR A 502 -12.77 9.61 1.39
C TYR A 502 -13.50 8.27 1.35
N ILE A 503 -12.97 7.27 2.04
CA ILE A 503 -13.51 5.94 2.22
C ILE A 503 -13.64 5.70 3.72
N THR A 504 -14.87 5.71 4.21
CA THR A 504 -15.17 5.48 5.63
C THR A 504 -16.09 4.29 5.80
N SER A 505 -15.86 3.48 6.83
CA SER A 505 -16.55 2.20 7.00
C SER A 505 -17.14 2.01 8.38
N SER A 506 -18.12 1.10 8.49
CA SER A 506 -18.73 0.70 9.76
C SER A 506 -17.77 0.02 10.73
N ILE A 507 -16.59 -0.40 10.27
CA ILE A 507 -15.58 -1.09 11.08
C ILE A 507 -14.40 -0.19 11.46
N ASP A 508 -14.35 1.04 10.96
CA ASP A 508 -13.18 1.93 11.12
C ASP A 508 -12.83 2.17 12.60
N ASP A 509 -13.80 2.53 13.45
CA ASP A 509 -13.51 2.83 14.87
C ASP A 509 -12.92 1.61 15.60
N LYS A 510 -13.45 0.41 15.33
CA LYS A 510 -12.94 -0.84 15.92
C LYS A 510 -11.52 -1.12 15.42
N LYS A 511 -11.29 -1.02 14.11
CA LYS A 511 -9.97 -1.32 13.54
C LYS A 511 -8.91 -0.27 13.87
N SER A 512 -9.32 0.99 14.05
CA SER A 512 -8.49 2.04 14.65
C SER A 512 -8.06 1.67 16.07
N LEU A 513 -8.95 1.11 16.90
CA LEU A 513 -8.58 0.63 18.23
C LEU A 513 -7.61 -0.56 18.17
N GLU A 514 -7.81 -1.51 17.23
CA GLU A 514 -6.87 -2.62 17.02
C GLU A 514 -5.47 -2.14 16.59
N LEU A 515 -5.40 -1.18 15.65
CA LEU A 515 -4.14 -0.51 15.28
C LEU A 515 -3.52 0.17 16.51
N SER A 516 -4.36 0.87 17.27
CA SER A 516 -3.93 1.59 18.45
C SER A 516 -3.36 0.67 19.53
N ASP A 517 -3.96 -0.51 19.71
CA ASP A 517 -3.45 -1.56 20.58
C ASP A 517 -2.04 -2.01 20.19
N ILE A 518 -1.79 -2.24 18.90
CA ILE A 518 -0.46 -2.66 18.41
C ILE A 518 0.59 -1.60 18.76
N ILE A 519 0.29 -0.33 18.49
CA ILE A 519 1.18 0.81 18.75
C ILE A 519 1.44 0.95 20.26
N LEU A 520 0.37 1.02 21.07
CA LEU A 520 0.48 1.28 22.52
C LEU A 520 1.11 0.13 23.27
N ASN A 521 0.90 -1.11 22.84
CA ASN A 521 1.58 -2.25 23.47
C ASN A 521 3.10 -2.15 23.31
N SER A 522 3.57 -1.64 22.16
CA SER A 522 5.00 -1.38 21.95
C SER A 522 5.48 -0.23 22.84
N GLU A 523 4.80 0.92 22.77
CA GLU A 523 5.16 2.11 23.54
C GLU A 523 5.15 1.86 25.06
N LEU A 524 4.12 1.21 25.58
CA LEU A 524 3.96 0.90 27.00
C LEU A 524 4.92 -0.19 27.49
N SER A 525 5.51 -0.99 26.59
CA SER A 525 6.59 -1.88 26.99
C SER A 525 7.83 -1.08 27.40
N SER A 526 8.18 -0.04 26.64
CA SER A 526 9.30 0.87 26.94
C SER A 526 8.96 1.82 28.09
N MET A 527 7.83 2.53 28.01
CA MET A 527 7.42 3.51 29.02
C MET A 527 7.05 2.85 30.35
N GLY A 528 6.44 1.67 30.31
CA GLY A 528 6.08 0.92 31.51
C GLY A 528 7.30 0.50 32.33
N VAL A 529 8.42 0.15 31.68
CA VAL A 529 9.69 -0.12 32.36
C VAL A 529 10.31 1.19 32.88
N ARG A 530 10.31 2.24 32.05
CA ARG A 530 10.92 3.54 32.39
C ARG A 530 10.29 4.18 33.63
N PHE A 531 8.97 4.12 33.75
CA PHE A 531 8.23 4.73 34.87
C PHE A 531 7.71 3.69 35.88
N LEU A 532 8.16 2.43 35.78
CA LEU A 532 7.76 1.34 36.69
C LEU A 532 6.22 1.24 36.87
N LEU A 533 5.48 1.41 35.77
CA LEU A 533 4.01 1.44 35.81
C LEU A 533 3.44 0.09 36.24
N SER A 534 2.48 0.14 37.19
CA SER A 534 1.62 -1.01 37.49
C SER A 534 0.78 -1.40 36.26
N ASP A 535 0.25 -2.62 36.26
CA ASP A 535 -0.63 -3.06 35.17
C ASP A 535 -1.91 -2.21 35.07
N GLU A 536 -2.42 -1.72 36.21
CA GLU A 536 -3.52 -0.76 36.25
C GLU A 536 -3.10 0.58 35.62
N GLY A 537 -1.91 1.11 35.94
CA GLY A 537 -1.39 2.34 35.34
C GLY A 537 -1.20 2.23 33.83
N LYS A 538 -0.68 1.08 33.35
CA LYS A 538 -0.57 0.79 31.91
C LYS A 538 -1.94 0.75 31.23
N ALA A 539 -2.93 0.10 31.85
CA ALA A 539 -4.29 0.01 31.32
C ALA A 539 -4.98 1.39 31.26
N GLN A 540 -4.80 2.21 32.30
CA GLN A 540 -5.31 3.59 32.33
C GLN A 540 -4.66 4.44 31.23
N TRP A 541 -3.32 4.40 31.10
CA TRP A 541 -2.61 5.12 30.04
C TRP A 541 -3.13 4.73 28.67
N LYS A 542 -3.19 3.42 28.40
CA LYS A 542 -3.68 2.86 27.14
C LYS A 542 -5.07 3.39 26.78
N THR A 543 -5.99 3.33 27.74
CA THR A 543 -7.36 3.81 27.56
C THR A 543 -7.39 5.31 27.22
N MET A 544 -6.59 6.12 27.90
CA MET A 544 -6.55 7.57 27.66
C MET A 544 -5.92 7.92 26.30
N ALA A 545 -4.89 7.18 25.88
CA ALA A 545 -4.29 7.35 24.57
C ALA A 545 -5.25 6.95 23.43
N GLN A 546 -6.04 5.88 23.62
CA GLN A 546 -7.10 5.51 22.68
C GLN A 546 -8.20 6.58 22.58
N VAL A 547 -8.64 7.15 23.71
CA VAL A 547 -9.61 8.25 23.72
C VAL A 547 -9.07 9.47 22.98
N TYR A 548 -7.81 9.85 23.24
CA TYR A 548 -7.12 10.92 22.53
C TYR A 548 -7.08 10.69 21.01
N PHE A 549 -6.67 9.49 20.60
CA PHE A 549 -6.57 9.09 19.20
C PHE A 549 -7.92 9.15 18.48
N ILE A 550 -8.96 8.51 19.02
CA ILE A 550 -10.30 8.52 18.41
C ILE A 550 -10.87 9.94 18.34
N ALA A 551 -10.63 10.78 19.36
CA ALA A 551 -11.07 12.17 19.34
C ALA A 551 -10.38 12.97 18.22
N ASN A 552 -9.07 12.81 18.03
CA ASN A 552 -8.33 13.47 16.96
C ASN A 552 -8.70 12.94 15.57
N ARG A 553 -8.89 11.63 15.42
CA ARG A 553 -9.38 11.02 14.18
C ARG A 553 -10.75 11.59 13.77
N LYS A 554 -11.69 11.72 14.72
CA LYS A 554 -12.99 12.34 14.47
C LYS A 554 -12.84 13.83 14.12
N ALA A 555 -11.98 14.54 14.82
CA ALA A 555 -11.72 15.96 14.57
C ALA A 555 -11.12 16.22 13.18
N ILE A 556 -10.16 15.41 12.71
CA ILE A 556 -9.55 15.60 11.39
C ILE A 556 -10.52 15.24 10.25
N LEU A 557 -11.35 14.22 10.43
CA LEU A 557 -12.38 13.89 9.43
C LEU A 557 -13.41 15.03 9.33
N GLN A 558 -13.82 15.59 10.45
CA GLN A 558 -14.84 16.65 10.48
C GLN A 558 -14.32 18.04 10.10
N TYR A 559 -13.10 18.40 10.54
CA TYR A 559 -12.56 19.76 10.48
C TYR A 559 -11.17 19.84 9.82
N GLY A 560 -10.67 18.77 9.19
CA GLY A 560 -9.38 18.78 8.48
C GLY A 560 -9.34 19.71 7.27
N ASP A 561 -10.52 20.19 6.85
CA ASP A 561 -10.73 21.29 5.90
C ASP A 561 -10.73 22.67 6.59
N GLN A 562 -10.43 22.75 7.88
CA GLN A 562 -10.43 24.00 8.65
C GLN A 562 -9.25 23.96 9.63
N PRO A 563 -8.00 24.21 9.18
CA PRO A 563 -6.82 23.99 10.00
C PRO A 563 -6.83 24.73 11.32
N GLU A 564 -7.31 25.97 11.36
CA GLU A 564 -7.40 26.73 12.61
C GLU A 564 -8.35 26.06 13.61
N VAL A 565 -9.46 25.52 13.13
CA VAL A 565 -10.42 24.78 13.95
C VAL A 565 -9.84 23.44 14.39
N TYR A 566 -9.28 22.66 13.45
CA TYR A 566 -8.70 21.36 13.75
C TYR A 566 -7.52 21.46 14.73
N LYS A 567 -6.56 22.36 14.48
CA LYS A 567 -5.40 22.56 15.36
C LYS A 567 -5.85 22.91 16.78
N LYS A 568 -6.81 23.83 16.92
CA LYS A 568 -7.38 24.18 18.24
C LYS A 568 -8.02 22.97 18.94
N ILE A 569 -8.74 22.11 18.22
CA ILE A 569 -9.35 20.91 18.80
C ILE A 569 -8.28 19.88 19.18
N ARG A 570 -7.30 19.63 18.31
CA ARG A 570 -6.19 18.71 18.55
C ARG A 570 -5.39 19.11 19.78
N ASP A 571 -5.03 20.39 19.90
CA ASP A 571 -4.24 20.91 21.02
C ASP A 571 -5.05 20.80 22.32
N LYS A 572 -6.35 21.10 22.29
CA LYS A 572 -7.25 20.86 23.43
C LYS A 572 -7.33 19.39 23.84
N ASN A 573 -7.38 18.47 22.87
CA ASN A 573 -7.40 17.03 23.15
C ASN A 573 -6.08 16.57 23.76
N TYR A 574 -4.95 17.14 23.31
CA TYR A 574 -3.63 16.83 23.82
C TYR A 574 -3.46 17.31 25.28
N GLU A 575 -3.89 18.53 25.60
CA GLU A 575 -3.88 19.01 27.00
C GLU A 575 -4.74 18.15 27.92
N LYS A 576 -5.89 17.67 27.44
CA LYS A 576 -6.69 16.71 28.20
C LYS A 576 -5.94 15.39 28.43
N PHE A 577 -5.23 14.89 27.44
CA PHE A 577 -4.44 13.67 27.55
C PHE A 577 -3.31 13.84 28.57
N LYS A 578 -2.54 14.93 28.48
CA LYS A 578 -1.49 15.28 29.47
C LYS A 578 -2.01 15.29 30.90
N LEU A 579 -3.18 15.90 31.13
CA LEU A 579 -3.81 15.93 32.45
C LEU A 579 -4.18 14.54 32.98
N GLN A 580 -4.45 13.55 32.12
CA GLN A 580 -4.66 12.17 32.56
C GLN A 580 -3.34 11.47 32.85
N ILE A 581 -2.31 11.67 32.01
CA ILE A 581 -0.96 11.11 32.26
C ILE A 581 -0.39 11.63 33.59
N LYS A 582 -0.60 12.90 33.93
CA LYS A 582 -0.21 13.49 35.22
C LYS A 582 -0.86 12.82 36.43
N LYS A 583 -1.98 12.10 36.27
CA LYS A 583 -2.61 11.33 37.36
C LYS A 583 -2.01 9.94 37.52
N ILE A 584 -1.37 9.43 36.48
CA ILE A 584 -0.74 8.11 36.46
C ILE A 584 0.70 8.21 36.98
N LEU A 585 1.41 9.26 36.58
CA LEU A 585 2.80 9.52 36.93
C LEU A 585 2.91 10.42 38.17
N ASN A 586 3.94 10.21 38.98
CA ASN A 586 4.28 11.18 40.02
C ASN A 586 4.89 12.47 39.40
N GLU A 587 5.09 13.51 40.21
CA GLU A 587 5.53 14.82 39.71
C GLU A 587 6.87 14.76 38.96
N PHE A 588 7.81 13.95 39.43
CA PHE A 588 9.13 13.80 38.82
C PHE A 588 9.05 13.05 37.49
N GLU A 589 8.36 11.90 37.48
CA GLU A 589 8.13 11.09 36.28
C GLU A 589 7.38 11.86 35.19
N TYR A 590 6.37 12.65 35.58
CA TYR A 590 5.61 13.46 34.65
C TYR A 590 6.48 14.52 33.96
N LYS A 591 7.42 15.16 34.68
CA LYS A 591 8.37 16.11 34.08
C LYS A 591 9.27 15.44 33.05
N ILE A 592 9.82 14.26 33.38
CA ILE A 592 10.62 13.47 32.44
C ILE A 592 9.80 13.08 31.20
N TRP A 593 8.58 12.60 31.40
CA TRP A 593 7.70 12.26 30.29
C TRP A 593 7.41 13.47 29.39
N GLU A 594 7.14 14.63 29.99
CA GLU A 594 6.89 15.87 29.25
C GLU A 594 8.13 16.32 28.44
N GLU A 595 9.34 16.20 29.00
CA GLU A 595 10.59 16.46 28.28
C GLU A 595 10.76 15.51 27.07
N LEU A 596 10.60 14.20 27.28
CA LEU A 596 10.69 13.21 26.20
C LEU A 596 9.67 13.45 25.08
N GLU A 597 8.45 13.82 25.46
CA GLU A 597 7.39 14.06 24.49
C GLU A 597 7.66 15.36 23.70
N ASN A 598 8.18 16.40 24.35
CA ASN A 598 8.63 17.61 23.68
C ASN A 598 9.80 17.34 22.72
N ASP A 599 10.76 16.51 23.11
CA ASP A 599 11.87 16.11 22.26
C ASP A 599 11.36 15.39 21.00
N ARG A 600 10.46 14.41 21.16
CA ARG A 600 9.85 13.68 20.04
C ARG A 600 8.99 14.55 19.13
N ILE A 601 8.35 15.59 19.66
CA ILE A 601 7.59 16.57 18.87
C ILE A 601 8.54 17.43 18.02
N ASN A 602 9.70 17.80 18.57
CA ASN A 602 10.66 18.72 17.96
C ASN A 602 11.70 18.03 17.06
N GLU A 603 11.92 16.73 17.25
CA GLU A 603 12.75 15.92 16.38
C GLU A 603 12.21 16.00 14.94
N LYS A 604 13.08 16.17 13.94
CA LYS A 604 12.65 16.40 12.54
C LYS A 604 12.80 15.17 11.64
N GLY A 605 13.35 14.07 12.16
CA GLY A 605 13.69 12.88 11.37
C GLY A 605 14.65 13.19 10.22
N LEU A 606 14.57 12.43 9.12
CA LEU A 606 15.34 12.70 7.90
C LEU A 606 14.68 13.81 7.08
N GLU A 607 15.43 14.85 6.70
CA GLU A 607 14.91 15.81 5.71
C GLU A 607 14.67 15.09 4.36
N GLU A 608 13.50 15.34 3.74
CA GLU A 608 13.11 14.68 2.50
C GLU A 608 14.10 14.87 1.34
N ASP A 609 14.84 15.98 1.35
CA ASP A 609 15.85 16.32 0.34
C ASP A 609 17.05 15.35 0.36
N PHE A 610 17.24 14.60 1.45
CA PHE A 610 18.23 13.52 1.55
C PHE A 610 17.74 12.18 0.98
N MET A 611 16.45 12.06 0.69
CA MET A 611 15.78 10.79 0.39
C MET A 611 15.13 10.73 -0.98
N GLU A 612 14.83 11.88 -1.58
CA GLU A 612 14.82 11.92 -3.03
C GLU A 612 16.21 11.54 -3.48
N GLN A 613 16.27 10.43 -4.23
CA GLN A 613 17.43 10.09 -5.02
C GLN A 613 18.00 11.40 -5.55
N ASP A 614 19.28 11.65 -5.26
CA ASP A 614 20.10 12.30 -6.24
C ASP A 614 19.75 11.61 -7.57
N ASN A 615 18.87 12.25 -8.36
CA ASN A 615 19.15 12.38 -9.77
C ASN A 615 20.56 12.94 -9.74
N GLY A 616 21.56 12.06 -9.79
CA GLY A 616 22.97 12.42 -9.73
C GLY A 616 23.25 13.31 -10.92
N LEU A 617 22.94 14.59 -10.74
CA LEU A 617 23.09 15.81 -11.51
C LEU A 617 22.60 16.99 -10.65
N LYS A 618 22.84 17.00 -9.34
CA LYS A 618 23.14 18.28 -8.70
C LYS A 618 24.49 18.69 -9.28
N GLY A 619 24.44 19.59 -10.26
CA GLY A 619 25.59 20.40 -10.61
C GLY A 619 26.04 21.08 -9.33
N TYR A 620 27.12 20.58 -8.75
CA TYR A 620 27.94 21.35 -7.85
C TYR A 620 28.52 22.49 -8.69
N ASN A 621 27.83 23.64 -8.70
CA ASN A 621 28.51 24.91 -8.83
C ASN A 621 29.15 25.17 -7.46
N ILE A 622 30.41 24.78 -7.33
CA ILE A 622 31.30 25.37 -6.33
C ILE A 622 32.45 25.98 -7.14
N LEU A 623 32.40 27.32 -7.17
CA LEU A 623 33.43 28.29 -7.57
C LEU A 623 33.68 28.45 -9.08
N GLU A 624 33.52 29.71 -9.50
CA GLU A 624 34.11 30.41 -10.66
C GLU A 624 34.14 29.74 -12.03
#